data_AF-A0A2H8TCX6-F1
#
_entry.id   AF-A0A2H8TCX6-F1
#
_cell.length_a   1.000
_cell.length_b   1.000
_cell.length_c   1.000
_cell.angle_alpha   90.00
_cell.angle_beta   90.00
_cell.angle_gamma   90.00
#
_symmetry.space_group_name_H-M   'P 1'
#
loop_
_entity.id
_entity.type
_entity.pdbx_description
1 polymer ?
#
loop_
_entity_poly.entity_id
_entity_poly.type
_entity_poly.pdbx_seq_one_letter_code
_entity_poly.pdbx_strand_id
1 'polypeptide(L)'
;MPGTRCAVAVCSNSLQETKKKNSNISYHTFPKDQKLCHVWINACRRKDKWNHKTSTICSVHFLENDFEVDLRSQLMNIKIKRKLKQNAIPTQHLKEKYLPNVLTNTLSSRQVRANMRENATIVQSLMLPTQENKDIAKEDEDKVHEELPTLINESIEHKYQQLLNDHDKLKTKYKHLSQFNRFQKNRINTLNKKCNILSQKFGEQASQTHILNESLKIVFSQTQLQLITKKKKKVIWSTEDISKAFTLRYLSKRCYIYLRNKLNYPLPHVSTLVKWASRLNFRQGILVDVIRIMKIAALNLNSIELLCIIQFDEMKILSAYEYDKKNDQVIGPHSQMQVIMVRGIFKNWKQPIYVNFDQLITPEILSEAISILYENSYNVVACVSDCGGGNVGLWKKLGITIDKTYFLHPNTKEKIYFLADAPHLLKLIRNWLLDTGFILSDGCMINATPLKELLKVTNTEISVCHRLSQKHLECVKAERQNVGLAAQLLSHSVATALIHYKPGLNQVLSENTGHFIEVVSNWFDIMNSYTPSETLCTKKPYGLNLEDQNNCLDKMYKVIYSMRCAGKNTLQTFQKGILISIKSTQLLFEDLKDKYNISYIVTHRLNQDSLES
;
A
#
# COMPACT_ATOMS: atom_id res chain seq x y z
N MET A 1 2.05 -54.23 18.67
CA MET A 1 1.71 -53.02 17.89
C MET A 1 0.22 -53.05 17.54
N PRO A 2 -0.62 -52.21 18.16
CA PRO A 2 -2.04 -52.09 17.79
C PRO A 2 -2.18 -51.28 16.50
N GLY A 3 -3.00 -51.75 15.54
CA GLY A 3 -3.34 -51.02 14.30
C GLY A 3 -2.98 -51.70 12.97
N THR A 4 -2.41 -52.92 12.98
CA THR A 4 -2.01 -53.63 11.74
C THR A 4 -3.11 -54.46 11.08
N ARG A 5 -4.24 -54.70 11.74
CA ARG A 5 -5.38 -55.48 11.22
C ARG A 5 -6.59 -54.58 10.94
N CYS A 6 -7.39 -54.97 9.95
CA CYS A 6 -8.68 -54.33 9.66
C CYS A 6 -9.57 -54.33 10.90
N ALA A 7 -10.28 -53.23 11.15
CA ALA A 7 -11.14 -53.07 12.32
C ALA A 7 -12.48 -53.82 12.22
N VAL A 8 -12.86 -54.32 11.03
CA VAL A 8 -14.12 -55.07 10.85
C VAL A 8 -13.96 -56.49 11.41
N ALA A 9 -14.85 -56.90 12.32
CA ALA A 9 -14.73 -58.14 13.09
C ALA A 9 -14.64 -59.43 12.24
N VAL A 10 -15.19 -59.41 11.03
CA VAL A 10 -15.22 -60.56 10.10
C VAL A 10 -14.06 -60.52 9.09
N CYS A 11 -13.21 -59.49 9.15
CA CYS A 11 -12.12 -59.29 8.20
C CYS A 11 -10.79 -59.78 8.78
N SER A 12 -10.14 -60.71 8.09
CA SER A 12 -8.82 -61.22 8.45
C SER A 12 -7.66 -60.41 7.84
N ASN A 13 -7.94 -59.38 7.04
CA ASN A 13 -6.90 -58.61 6.35
C ASN A 13 -5.99 -57.85 7.32
N SER A 14 -4.69 -58.05 7.19
CA SER A 14 -3.65 -57.29 7.90
C SER A 14 -2.72 -56.56 6.92
N LEU A 15 -2.28 -55.35 7.29
CA LEU A 15 -1.39 -54.52 6.48
C LEU A 15 -0.08 -55.25 6.15
N GLN A 16 0.36 -56.15 7.03
CA GLN A 16 1.58 -56.94 6.84
C GLN A 16 1.35 -58.08 5.84
N GLU A 17 0.24 -58.81 5.91
CA GLU A 17 -0.08 -59.90 4.98
C GLU A 17 -0.39 -59.39 3.58
N THR A 18 -1.14 -58.30 3.46
CA THR A 18 -1.51 -57.71 2.16
C THR A 18 -0.31 -57.13 1.42
N LYS A 19 0.67 -56.56 2.15
CA LYS A 19 1.96 -56.15 1.58
C LYS A 19 2.80 -57.33 1.10
N LYS A 20 2.88 -58.43 1.87
CA LYS A 20 3.61 -59.63 1.47
C LYS A 20 3.02 -60.30 0.23
N LYS A 21 1.69 -60.29 0.10
CA LYS A 21 0.96 -60.86 -1.06
C LYS A 21 0.85 -59.92 -2.26
N ASN A 22 1.42 -58.71 -2.19
CA ASN A 22 1.33 -57.66 -3.21
C ASN A 22 -0.11 -57.35 -3.67
N SER A 23 -1.09 -57.49 -2.76
CA SER A 23 -2.51 -57.27 -3.05
C SER A 23 -2.85 -55.78 -3.08
N ASN A 24 -3.70 -55.34 -4.02
CA ASN A 24 -4.10 -53.94 -4.20
C ASN A 24 -5.15 -53.46 -3.18
N ILE A 25 -4.86 -53.61 -1.88
CA ILE A 25 -5.76 -53.27 -0.76
C ILE A 25 -5.21 -52.06 -0.01
N SER A 26 -6.00 -50.99 0.10
CA SER A 26 -5.65 -49.79 0.89
C SER A 26 -6.31 -49.81 2.27
N TYR A 27 -5.71 -49.11 3.24
CA TYR A 27 -6.19 -49.02 4.62
C TYR A 27 -6.50 -47.57 4.97
N HIS A 28 -7.69 -47.32 5.51
CA HIS A 28 -8.24 -45.99 5.76
C HIS A 28 -8.49 -45.78 7.26
N THR A 29 -8.11 -44.60 7.76
CA THR A 29 -8.33 -44.18 9.15
C THR A 29 -9.75 -43.66 9.34
N PHE A 30 -10.26 -43.73 10.58
CA PHE A 30 -11.59 -43.22 10.91
C PHE A 30 -11.70 -41.70 10.64
N PRO A 31 -12.86 -41.22 10.13
CA PRO A 31 -13.12 -39.80 9.90
C PRO A 31 -13.04 -38.94 11.19
N LYS A 32 -12.74 -37.64 11.02
CA LYS A 32 -12.75 -36.67 12.12
C LYS A 32 -14.15 -36.23 12.54
N ASP A 33 -15.14 -36.34 11.64
CA ASP A 33 -16.53 -36.03 11.94
C ASP A 33 -17.11 -37.07 12.91
N GLN A 34 -17.64 -36.59 14.04
CA GLN A 34 -18.12 -37.42 15.14
C GLN A 34 -19.32 -38.28 14.73
N LYS A 35 -20.19 -37.78 13.84
CA LYS A 35 -21.36 -38.53 13.34
C LYS A 35 -20.93 -39.68 12.43
N LEU A 36 -20.08 -39.39 11.45
CA LEU A 36 -19.60 -40.40 10.49
C LEU A 36 -18.68 -41.44 11.16
N CYS A 37 -17.84 -41.00 12.11
CA CYS A 37 -17.01 -41.89 12.91
C CYS A 37 -17.86 -42.90 13.70
N HIS A 38 -18.99 -42.47 14.29
CA HIS A 38 -19.92 -43.36 14.98
C HIS A 38 -20.54 -44.40 14.03
N VAL A 39 -20.88 -44.02 12.80
CA VAL A 39 -21.38 -44.95 11.77
C VAL A 39 -20.32 -46.01 11.44
N TRP A 40 -19.05 -45.61 11.27
CA TRP A 40 -17.96 -46.55 11.00
C TRP A 40 -17.68 -47.50 12.17
N ILE A 41 -17.73 -47.00 13.42
CA ILE A 41 -17.57 -47.83 14.63
C ILE A 41 -18.66 -48.91 14.69
N ASN A 42 -19.92 -48.53 14.43
CA ASN A 42 -21.04 -49.45 14.40
C ASN A 42 -20.90 -50.52 13.30
N ALA A 43 -20.36 -50.15 12.13
CA ALA A 43 -20.12 -51.09 11.03
C ALA A 43 -19.05 -52.15 11.38
N CYS A 44 -18.06 -51.82 12.22
CA CYS A 44 -16.99 -52.76 12.58
C CYS A 44 -17.44 -53.97 13.43
N ARG A 45 -18.56 -53.85 14.17
CA ARG A 45 -19.18 -54.93 14.99
C ARG A 45 -18.20 -55.67 15.93
N ARG A 46 -17.17 -54.99 16.44
CA ARG A 46 -16.24 -55.52 17.45
C ARG A 46 -16.84 -55.43 18.85
N LYS A 47 -16.85 -56.56 19.59
CA LYS A 47 -17.31 -56.64 20.99
C LYS A 47 -16.22 -56.34 22.02
N ASP A 48 -14.96 -56.38 21.61
CA ASP A 48 -13.80 -56.15 22.48
C ASP A 48 -13.54 -54.64 22.74
N LYS A 49 -12.76 -54.31 23.78
CA LYS A 49 -12.32 -52.92 24.01
C LYS A 49 -11.19 -52.58 23.03
N TRP A 50 -11.47 -51.73 22.03
CA TRP A 50 -10.50 -51.29 21.03
C TRP A 50 -10.48 -49.76 20.88
N ASN A 51 -9.38 -49.22 20.34
CA ASN A 51 -9.22 -47.78 20.11
C ASN A 51 -9.41 -47.45 18.62
N HIS A 52 -10.48 -46.72 18.30
CA HIS A 52 -10.81 -46.32 16.94
C HIS A 52 -9.81 -45.30 16.35
N LYS A 53 -9.08 -44.54 17.18
CA LYS A 53 -8.11 -43.54 16.71
C LYS A 53 -6.85 -44.15 16.08
N THR A 54 -6.51 -45.38 16.45
CA THR A 54 -5.32 -46.10 15.98
C THR A 54 -5.65 -47.26 15.03
N SER A 55 -6.94 -47.49 14.77
CA SER A 55 -7.41 -48.60 13.94
C SER A 55 -7.74 -48.15 12.51
N THR A 56 -7.72 -49.07 11.55
CA THR A 56 -7.99 -48.79 10.14
C THR A 56 -8.97 -49.81 9.54
N ILE A 57 -9.70 -49.42 8.50
CA ILE A 57 -10.59 -50.29 7.73
C ILE A 57 -10.00 -50.47 6.33
N CYS A 58 -10.01 -51.70 5.81
CA CYS A 58 -9.48 -51.98 4.47
C CYS A 58 -10.49 -51.63 3.36
N SER A 59 -10.00 -51.39 2.15
CA SER A 59 -10.78 -50.94 0.99
C SER A 59 -11.89 -51.89 0.54
N VAL A 60 -11.83 -53.17 0.93
CA VAL A 60 -12.83 -54.21 0.58
C VAL A 60 -14.22 -53.94 1.19
N HIS A 61 -14.30 -53.07 2.21
CA HIS A 61 -15.56 -52.70 2.86
C HIS A 61 -16.25 -51.49 2.22
N PHE A 62 -15.66 -50.87 1.20
CA PHE A 62 -16.19 -49.70 0.51
C PHE A 62 -16.56 -50.05 -0.94
N LEU A 63 -17.54 -49.35 -1.51
CA LEU A 63 -17.88 -49.46 -2.92
C LEU A 63 -16.80 -48.77 -3.77
N GLU A 64 -16.63 -49.17 -5.03
CA GLU A 64 -15.69 -48.49 -5.92
C GLU A 64 -16.06 -47.02 -6.16
N ASN A 65 -17.35 -46.69 -6.11
CA ASN A 65 -17.88 -45.34 -6.22
C ASN A 65 -17.60 -44.46 -4.99
N ASP A 66 -17.21 -45.04 -3.85
CA ASP A 66 -16.86 -44.32 -2.63
C ASP A 66 -15.45 -43.72 -2.69
N PHE A 67 -14.66 -44.08 -3.71
CA PHE A 67 -13.34 -43.54 -3.93
C PHE A 67 -13.39 -42.29 -4.82
N GLU A 68 -12.51 -41.33 -4.52
CA GLU A 68 -12.29 -40.17 -5.38
C GLU A 68 -11.58 -40.62 -6.67
N VAL A 69 -12.18 -40.30 -7.82
CA VAL A 69 -11.57 -40.54 -9.13
C VAL A 69 -10.69 -39.36 -9.47
N ASP A 70 -9.37 -39.59 -9.53
CA ASP A 70 -8.40 -38.60 -9.97
C ASP A 70 -8.10 -38.79 -11.47
N LEU A 71 -8.91 -38.12 -12.31
CA LEU A 71 -8.81 -38.13 -13.78
C LEU A 71 -7.40 -37.78 -14.28
N ARG A 72 -6.66 -36.93 -13.55
CA ARG A 72 -5.31 -36.49 -13.92
C ARG A 72 -4.28 -37.61 -13.77
N SER A 73 -4.54 -38.56 -12.86
CA SER A 73 -3.63 -39.65 -12.52
C SER A 73 -3.88 -40.91 -13.34
N GLN A 74 -5.13 -41.12 -13.80
CA GLN A 74 -5.46 -42.14 -14.81
C GLN A 74 -4.75 -41.88 -16.16
N LEU A 75 -4.60 -40.60 -16.55
CA LEU A 75 -3.91 -40.22 -17.79
C LEU A 75 -2.38 -40.34 -17.71
N MET A 76 -1.80 -40.33 -16.50
CA MET A 76 -0.35 -40.25 -16.29
C MET A 76 0.29 -41.58 -15.84
N ASN A 77 -0.51 -42.65 -15.68
CA ASN A 77 -0.07 -44.00 -15.26
C ASN A 77 0.73 -44.05 -13.93
N ILE A 78 0.42 -43.16 -12.99
CA ILE A 78 1.09 -43.06 -11.67
C ILE A 78 0.24 -43.77 -10.61
N LYS A 79 0.82 -44.73 -9.87
CA LYS A 79 0.15 -45.40 -8.74
C LYS A 79 -0.02 -44.45 -7.55
N ILE A 80 -1.22 -43.92 -7.34
CA ILE A 80 -1.56 -43.10 -6.17
C ILE A 80 -2.38 -43.91 -5.14
N LYS A 81 -2.26 -43.53 -3.85
CA LYS A 81 -3.08 -44.06 -2.76
C LYS A 81 -4.57 -43.73 -3.01
N ARG A 82 -5.43 -44.76 -3.10
CA ARG A 82 -6.89 -44.61 -3.18
C ARG A 82 -7.38 -43.75 -2.01
N LYS A 83 -8.13 -42.68 -2.26
CA LYS A 83 -8.75 -41.82 -1.23
C LYS A 83 -10.27 -42.01 -1.24
N LEU A 84 -10.87 -41.99 -0.06
CA LEU A 84 -12.32 -42.08 0.11
C LEU A 84 -12.94 -40.68 0.04
N LYS A 85 -14.12 -40.58 -0.59
CA LYS A 85 -14.95 -39.36 -0.59
C LYS A 85 -15.39 -39.03 0.84
N GLN A 86 -15.71 -37.76 1.07
CA GLN A 86 -16.04 -37.23 2.40
C GLN A 86 -17.25 -37.91 3.09
N ASN A 87 -18.16 -38.53 2.30
CA ASN A 87 -19.37 -39.20 2.79
C ASN A 87 -19.32 -40.74 2.70
N ALA A 88 -18.15 -41.32 2.42
CA ALA A 88 -18.01 -42.77 2.26
C ALA A 88 -18.28 -43.52 3.58
N ILE A 89 -19.07 -44.59 3.50
CA ILE A 89 -19.43 -45.45 4.65
C ILE A 89 -19.10 -46.90 4.28
N PRO A 90 -18.45 -47.68 5.16
CA PRO A 90 -18.22 -49.09 4.91
C PRO A 90 -19.56 -49.83 4.91
N THR A 91 -19.93 -50.38 3.75
CA THR A 91 -21.22 -51.06 3.52
C THR A 91 -21.03 -52.50 3.03
N GLN A 92 -19.85 -52.84 2.51
CA GLN A 92 -19.58 -54.12 1.87
C GLN A 92 -18.97 -55.14 2.84
N HIS A 93 -19.31 -56.42 2.65
CA HIS A 93 -18.77 -57.56 3.43
C HIS A 93 -18.97 -57.43 4.95
N LEU A 94 -20.13 -56.90 5.35
CA LEU A 94 -20.58 -56.86 6.74
C LEU A 94 -21.54 -58.03 7.00
N LYS A 95 -21.54 -58.61 8.21
CA LYS A 95 -22.54 -59.64 8.60
C LYS A 95 -23.95 -59.04 8.48
N GLU A 96 -24.83 -59.77 7.81
CA GLU A 96 -26.15 -59.33 7.32
C GLU A 96 -27.10 -58.73 8.39
N LYS A 97 -27.91 -57.77 7.89
CA LYS A 97 -29.16 -57.15 8.37
C LYS A 97 -29.10 -56.16 9.56
N TYR A 98 -29.15 -54.85 9.25
CA TYR A 98 -30.29 -53.98 9.64
C TYR A 98 -30.29 -52.62 8.88
N LEU A 99 -31.49 -52.25 8.42
CA LEU A 99 -31.95 -50.93 7.92
C LEU A 99 -32.14 -49.94 9.09
N PRO A 100 -32.25 -48.62 8.86
CA PRO A 100 -32.19 -47.60 9.91
C PRO A 100 -33.51 -47.44 10.68
N ASN A 101 -33.45 -47.12 11.97
CA ASN A 101 -34.55 -46.44 12.66
C ASN A 101 -34.04 -45.54 13.80
N VAL A 102 -34.50 -44.29 13.73
CA VAL A 102 -34.42 -43.24 14.75
C VAL A 102 -35.22 -43.66 15.99
N LEU A 103 -34.71 -43.37 17.19
CA LEU A 103 -35.54 -42.99 18.35
C LEU A 103 -34.65 -42.41 19.48
N THR A 104 -35.01 -41.20 19.87
CA THR A 104 -34.57 -40.38 21.00
C THR A 104 -34.89 -41.03 22.35
N ASN A 105 -34.05 -40.85 23.38
CA ASN A 105 -34.50 -40.89 24.78
C ASN A 105 -33.63 -40.02 25.70
N THR A 106 -34.16 -38.83 25.98
CA THR A 106 -33.84 -38.00 27.14
C THR A 106 -34.35 -38.68 28.41
N LEU A 107 -33.52 -38.79 29.44
CA LEU A 107 -33.92 -39.37 30.73
C LEU A 107 -35.02 -38.52 31.40
N SER A 108 -36.00 -39.21 31.97
CA SER A 108 -37.18 -38.60 32.60
C SER A 108 -36.86 -38.02 33.97
N SER A 109 -37.50 -36.89 34.31
CA SER A 109 -37.35 -36.17 35.58
C SER A 109 -37.73 -36.99 36.83
N ARG A 110 -38.29 -38.20 36.69
CA ARG A 110 -38.51 -39.16 37.78
C ARG A 110 -37.24 -39.94 38.14
N GLN A 111 -36.42 -40.31 37.17
CA GLN A 111 -35.17 -41.06 37.41
C GLN A 111 -34.08 -40.19 38.05
N VAL A 112 -34.04 -38.89 37.72
CA VAL A 112 -33.14 -37.92 38.37
C VAL A 112 -33.50 -37.70 39.85
N ARG A 113 -34.80 -37.71 40.19
CA ARG A 113 -35.28 -37.56 41.57
C ARG A 113 -35.07 -38.80 42.44
N ALA A 114 -35.08 -40.00 41.86
CA ALA A 114 -34.76 -41.23 42.59
C ALA A 114 -33.29 -41.26 43.04
N ASN A 115 -32.36 -40.92 42.14
CA ASN A 115 -30.92 -40.89 42.45
C ASN A 115 -30.53 -39.80 43.47
N MET A 116 -31.26 -38.68 43.52
CA MET A 116 -31.02 -37.63 44.53
C MET A 116 -31.45 -38.05 45.95
N ARG A 117 -32.50 -38.86 46.08
CA ARG A 117 -32.96 -39.36 47.40
C ARG A 117 -32.02 -40.41 47.97
N GLU A 118 -31.48 -41.26 47.11
CA GLU A 118 -30.49 -42.28 47.51
C GLU A 118 -29.20 -41.63 48.04
N ASN A 119 -28.72 -40.58 47.36
CA ASN A 119 -27.55 -39.81 47.80
C ASN A 119 -27.80 -38.96 49.05
N ALA A 120 -29.01 -38.42 49.26
CA ALA A 120 -29.35 -37.67 50.47
C ALA A 120 -29.38 -38.56 51.72
N THR A 121 -29.80 -39.82 51.58
CA THR A 121 -29.88 -40.80 52.69
C THR A 121 -28.48 -41.19 53.19
N ILE A 122 -27.51 -41.30 52.29
CA ILE A 122 -26.09 -41.58 52.59
C ILE A 122 -25.43 -40.40 53.33
N VAL A 123 -25.78 -39.17 52.97
CA VAL A 123 -25.26 -37.96 53.62
C VAL A 123 -25.86 -37.77 55.02
N GLN A 124 -27.13 -38.12 55.22
CA GLN A 124 -27.81 -38.05 56.52
C GLN A 124 -27.20 -39.03 57.54
N SER A 125 -26.75 -40.22 57.12
CA SER A 125 -26.10 -41.21 58.00
C SER A 125 -24.68 -40.84 58.42
N LEU A 126 -24.06 -39.84 57.78
CA LEU A 126 -22.69 -39.39 58.06
C LEU A 126 -22.63 -38.05 58.83
N MET A 127 -23.78 -37.45 59.12
CA MET A 127 -23.88 -36.16 59.78
C MET A 127 -24.92 -36.17 60.89
N LEU A 128 -24.61 -36.75 62.06
CA LEU A 128 -25.12 -36.23 63.33
C LEU A 128 -24.17 -36.62 64.50
N PRO A 129 -24.02 -35.77 65.54
CA PRO A 129 -22.83 -35.69 66.38
C PRO A 129 -23.07 -36.16 67.83
N THR A 130 -22.00 -36.47 68.56
CA THR A 130 -22.03 -36.48 70.03
C THR A 130 -20.77 -35.84 70.60
N GLN A 131 -20.94 -34.70 71.26
CA GLN A 131 -19.95 -34.08 72.15
C GLN A 131 -20.28 -34.41 73.62
N GLU A 132 -19.21 -34.81 74.31
CA GLU A 132 -18.80 -34.43 75.68
C GLU A 132 -19.61 -34.81 76.93
N ASN A 133 -18.97 -35.52 77.87
CA ASN A 133 -18.40 -34.88 79.07
C ASN A 133 -17.55 -35.81 79.97
N LYS A 134 -16.38 -35.26 80.34
CA LYS A 134 -15.69 -35.19 81.67
C LYS A 134 -15.67 -36.37 82.66
N ASP A 135 -14.44 -36.83 82.90
CA ASP A 135 -13.70 -36.98 84.18
C ASP A 135 -14.45 -37.31 85.49
N ILE A 136 -13.98 -38.35 86.20
CA ILE A 136 -13.54 -38.33 87.61
C ILE A 136 -12.60 -39.53 87.84
N ALA A 137 -11.55 -39.29 88.63
CA ALA A 137 -10.46 -40.18 88.99
C ALA A 137 -10.63 -40.80 90.41
N LYS A 138 -9.74 -41.76 90.74
CA LYS A 138 -9.35 -42.28 92.08
C LYS A 138 -10.38 -43.19 92.77
N GLU A 139 -10.05 -44.19 93.58
CA GLU A 139 -8.81 -44.64 94.22
C GLU A 139 -8.98 -46.13 94.64
N ASP A 140 -7.83 -46.79 94.72
CA ASP A 140 -7.38 -47.98 95.44
C ASP A 140 -8.26 -48.82 96.40
N GLU A 141 -7.72 -50.04 96.60
CA GLU A 141 -7.69 -50.87 97.81
C GLU A 141 -8.58 -52.14 97.92
N ASP A 142 -7.83 -53.25 97.89
CA ASP A 142 -7.88 -54.39 98.80
C ASP A 142 -8.86 -55.56 98.61
N LYS A 143 -8.24 -56.65 98.11
CA LYS A 143 -8.07 -57.96 98.76
C LYS A 143 -9.31 -58.81 99.10
N VAL A 144 -9.21 -60.03 98.54
CA VAL A 144 -9.17 -61.33 99.23
C VAL A 144 -10.39 -62.27 99.05
N HIS A 145 -10.06 -63.38 98.38
CA HIS A 145 -10.58 -64.77 98.43
C HIS A 145 -12.08 -64.99 98.13
N GLU A 146 -12.52 -65.96 97.32
CA GLU A 146 -12.13 -67.38 97.35
C GLU A 146 -12.58 -68.12 96.06
N GLU A 147 -11.62 -68.77 95.38
CA GLU A 147 -11.60 -70.08 94.67
C GLU A 147 -12.79 -70.55 93.77
N LEU A 148 -12.69 -70.62 92.42
CA LEU A 148 -11.99 -71.55 91.48
C LEU A 148 -12.93 -72.65 90.88
N PRO A 149 -12.87 -72.99 89.55
CA PRO A 149 -11.72 -73.73 88.99
C PRO A 149 -11.20 -73.33 87.57
N THR A 150 -9.96 -72.83 87.55
CA THR A 150 -8.74 -73.39 86.90
C THR A 150 -8.68 -74.06 85.52
N LEU A 151 -9.61 -73.86 84.56
CA LEU A 151 -9.41 -74.42 83.19
C LEU A 151 -9.72 -73.49 82.01
N ILE A 152 -9.92 -72.18 82.22
CA ILE A 152 -10.25 -71.21 81.15
C ILE A 152 -9.17 -70.11 80.96
N ASN A 153 -8.22 -69.96 81.88
CA ASN A 153 -7.37 -68.75 81.92
C ASN A 153 -6.29 -68.65 80.84
N GLU A 154 -5.68 -69.73 80.35
CA GLU A 154 -4.58 -69.60 79.37
C GLU A 154 -5.07 -69.19 77.97
N SER A 155 -6.28 -69.60 77.58
CA SER A 155 -6.84 -69.30 76.25
C SER A 155 -7.40 -67.88 76.14
N ILE A 156 -7.99 -67.38 77.22
CA ILE A 156 -8.51 -66.01 77.30
C ILE A 156 -7.36 -65.01 77.44
N GLU A 157 -6.34 -65.33 78.26
CA GLU A 157 -5.16 -64.48 78.43
C GLU A 157 -4.39 -64.35 77.10
N HIS A 158 -4.18 -65.45 76.36
CA HIS A 158 -3.51 -65.39 75.06
C HIS A 158 -4.28 -64.54 74.03
N LYS A 159 -5.62 -64.65 73.99
CA LYS A 159 -6.45 -63.82 73.10
C LYS A 159 -6.45 -62.35 73.51
N TYR A 160 -6.47 -62.07 74.82
CA TYR A 160 -6.41 -60.71 75.36
C TYR A 160 -5.06 -60.04 75.03
N GLN A 161 -3.95 -60.75 75.22
CA GLN A 161 -2.61 -60.28 74.84
C GLN A 161 -2.47 -60.08 73.33
N GLN A 162 -3.10 -60.93 72.51
CA GLN A 162 -3.12 -60.77 71.05
C GLN A 162 -3.92 -59.54 70.62
N LEU A 163 -5.08 -59.30 71.25
CA LEU A 163 -5.91 -58.12 71.02
C LEU A 163 -5.23 -56.82 71.46
N LEU A 164 -4.51 -56.84 72.58
CA LEU A 164 -3.68 -55.71 73.04
C LEU A 164 -2.58 -55.39 72.02
N ASN A 165 -1.85 -56.40 71.56
CA ASN A 165 -0.83 -56.24 70.52
C ASN A 165 -1.41 -55.69 69.21
N ASP A 166 -2.58 -56.15 68.79
CA ASP A 166 -3.24 -55.68 67.57
C ASP A 166 -3.81 -54.26 67.74
N HIS A 167 -4.32 -53.92 68.93
CA HIS A 167 -4.73 -52.57 69.26
C HIS A 167 -3.54 -51.60 69.24
N ASP A 168 -2.39 -51.98 69.79
CA ASP A 168 -1.17 -51.16 69.76
C ASP A 168 -0.60 -51.01 68.34
N LYS A 169 -0.66 -52.06 67.52
CA LYS A 169 -0.34 -51.99 66.08
C LYS A 169 -1.31 -51.08 65.31
N LEU A 170 -2.61 -51.12 65.59
CA LEU A 170 -3.58 -50.22 64.96
C LEU A 170 -3.38 -48.77 65.42
N LYS A 171 -3.11 -48.55 66.70
CA LYS A 171 -2.88 -47.23 67.29
C LYS A 171 -1.63 -46.57 66.73
N THR A 172 -0.54 -47.33 66.55
CA THR A 172 0.67 -46.85 65.88
C THR A 172 0.43 -46.57 64.39
N LYS A 173 -0.30 -47.43 63.68
CA LYS A 173 -0.69 -47.21 62.27
C LYS A 173 -1.59 -45.99 62.09
N TYR A 174 -2.56 -45.79 62.97
CA TYR A 174 -3.44 -44.62 62.95
C TYR A 174 -2.68 -43.32 63.23
N LYS A 175 -1.75 -43.32 64.20
CA LYS A 175 -0.85 -42.18 64.44
C LYS A 175 -0.02 -41.86 63.21
N HIS A 176 0.57 -42.87 62.55
CA HIS A 176 1.32 -42.68 61.31
C HIS A 176 0.47 -42.12 60.16
N LEU A 177 -0.72 -42.69 59.92
CA LEU A 177 -1.63 -42.19 58.89
C LEU A 177 -2.12 -40.76 59.17
N SER A 178 -2.42 -40.44 60.43
CA SER A 178 -2.84 -39.10 60.85
C SER A 178 -1.73 -38.07 60.63
N GLN A 179 -0.48 -38.41 60.98
CA GLN A 179 0.70 -37.58 60.68
C GLN A 179 0.92 -37.42 59.18
N PHE A 180 0.78 -38.49 58.40
CA PHE A 180 0.91 -38.44 56.94
C PHE A 180 -0.19 -37.58 56.30
N ASN A 181 -1.44 -37.70 56.74
CA ASN A 181 -2.54 -36.86 56.27
C ASN A 181 -2.35 -35.39 56.62
N ARG A 182 -1.83 -35.08 57.82
CA ARG A 182 -1.45 -33.71 58.20
C ARG A 182 -0.33 -33.17 57.30
N PHE A 183 0.67 -33.98 56.99
CA PHE A 183 1.74 -33.61 56.06
C PHE A 183 1.21 -33.33 54.65
N GLN A 184 0.32 -34.19 54.13
CA GLN A 184 -0.31 -33.99 52.82
C GLN A 184 -1.20 -32.74 52.78
N LYS A 185 -2.00 -32.48 53.82
CA LYS A 185 -2.80 -31.24 53.93
C LYS A 185 -1.92 -29.99 53.92
N ASN A 186 -0.80 -30.01 54.65
CA ASN A 186 0.14 -28.89 54.67
C ASN A 186 0.80 -28.69 53.29
N ARG A 187 1.14 -29.77 52.60
CA ARG A 187 1.69 -29.73 51.23
C ARG A 187 0.68 -29.19 50.22
N ILE A 188 -0.59 -29.60 50.30
CA ILE A 188 -1.69 -29.05 49.49
C ILE A 188 -1.86 -27.55 49.75
N ASN A 189 -1.89 -27.13 51.02
CA ASN A 189 -2.01 -25.72 51.37
C ASN A 189 -0.83 -24.88 50.85
N THR A 190 0.38 -25.43 50.90
CA THR A 190 1.58 -24.77 50.38
C THR A 190 1.53 -24.65 48.85
N LEU A 191 1.06 -25.70 48.17
CA LEU A 191 0.87 -25.70 46.72
C LEU A 191 -0.23 -24.72 46.29
N ASN A 192 -1.34 -24.64 47.01
CA ASN A 192 -2.42 -23.69 46.73
C ASN A 192 -1.95 -22.24 46.90
N LYS A 193 -1.19 -21.94 47.97
CA LYS A 193 -0.56 -20.62 48.15
C LYS A 193 0.37 -20.27 46.98
N LYS A 194 1.20 -21.22 46.53
CA LYS A 194 2.07 -21.04 45.35
C LYS A 194 1.26 -20.80 44.07
N CYS A 195 0.16 -21.52 43.86
CA CYS A 195 -0.72 -21.34 42.71
C CYS A 195 -1.38 -19.95 42.71
N ASN A 196 -1.85 -19.47 43.86
CA ASN A 196 -2.45 -18.14 43.98
C ASN A 196 -1.44 -17.03 43.66
N ILE A 197 -0.22 -17.11 44.22
CA ILE A 197 0.85 -16.15 43.92
C ILE A 197 1.21 -16.16 42.42
N LEU A 198 1.29 -17.35 41.80
CA LEU A 198 1.53 -17.46 40.37
C LEU A 198 0.39 -16.85 39.55
N SER A 199 -0.87 -17.10 39.93
CA SER A 199 -2.04 -16.54 39.23
C SER A 199 -2.08 -15.01 39.29
N GLN A 200 -1.73 -14.43 40.44
CA GLN A 200 -1.67 -12.98 40.63
C GLN A 200 -0.55 -12.36 39.79
N LYS A 201 0.65 -12.96 39.80
CA LYS A 201 1.77 -12.52 38.94
C LYS A 201 1.43 -12.61 37.45
N PHE A 202 0.72 -13.65 37.03
CA PHE A 202 0.24 -13.79 35.65
C PHE A 202 -0.80 -12.72 35.29
N GLY A 203 -1.71 -12.38 36.22
CA GLY A 203 -2.71 -11.32 36.02
C GLY A 203 -2.09 -9.92 35.89
N GLU A 204 -1.10 -9.60 36.71
CA GLU A 204 -0.35 -8.34 36.64
C GLU A 204 0.44 -8.21 35.31
N GLN A 205 1.11 -9.29 34.90
CA GLN A 205 1.80 -9.34 33.60
C GLN A 205 0.83 -9.24 32.42
N ALA A 206 -0.35 -9.86 32.50
CA ALA A 206 -1.38 -9.74 31.47
C ALA A 206 -1.90 -8.29 31.35
N SER A 207 -2.06 -7.60 32.48
CA SER A 207 -2.53 -6.21 32.52
C SER A 207 -1.49 -5.24 31.96
N GLN A 208 -0.22 -5.39 32.33
CA GLN A 208 0.88 -4.57 31.77
C GLN A 208 1.07 -4.80 30.27
N THR A 209 0.99 -6.05 29.80
CA THR A 209 1.07 -6.36 28.36
C THR A 209 -0.15 -5.85 27.58
N HIS A 210 -1.32 -5.76 28.21
CA HIS A 210 -2.50 -5.12 27.62
C HIS A 210 -2.28 -3.62 27.41
N ILE A 211 -1.83 -2.90 28.46
CA ILE A 211 -1.54 -1.45 28.39
C ILE A 211 -0.47 -1.15 27.33
N LEU A 212 0.59 -1.96 27.28
CA LEU A 212 1.65 -1.80 26.28
C LEU A 212 1.15 -2.07 24.86
N ASN A 213 0.26 -3.05 24.66
CA ASN A 213 -0.31 -3.28 23.34
C ASN A 213 -1.24 -2.14 22.91
N GLU A 214 -2.02 -1.56 23.82
CA GLU A 214 -2.87 -0.40 23.53
C GLU A 214 -2.05 0.83 23.12
N SER A 215 -0.96 1.14 23.84
CA SER A 215 -0.10 2.26 23.47
C SER A 215 0.61 2.05 22.13
N LEU A 216 1.04 0.82 21.83
CA LEU A 216 1.70 0.50 20.57
C LEU A 216 0.75 0.48 19.36
N LYS A 217 -0.56 0.28 19.54
CA LYS A 217 -1.56 0.36 18.44
C LYS A 217 -1.65 1.75 17.81
N ILE A 218 -1.28 2.80 18.55
CA ILE A 218 -1.26 4.17 18.04
C ILE A 218 -0.21 4.31 16.93
N VAL A 219 0.93 3.64 17.09
CA VAL A 219 2.10 3.77 16.20
C VAL A 219 2.15 2.65 15.16
N PHE A 220 1.85 1.43 15.58
CA PHE A 220 1.99 0.23 14.77
C PHE A 220 0.65 -0.38 14.41
N SER A 221 0.56 -0.91 13.19
CA SER A 221 -0.62 -1.66 12.78
C SER A 221 -0.68 -3.04 13.45
N GLN A 222 -1.87 -3.65 13.42
CA GLN A 222 -2.09 -4.97 13.98
C GLN A 222 -1.18 -6.06 13.36
N THR A 223 -0.83 -5.93 12.08
CA THR A 223 0.07 -6.86 11.38
C THR A 223 1.51 -6.70 11.87
N GLN A 224 1.96 -5.47 12.12
CA GLN A 224 3.27 -5.14 12.68
C GLN A 224 3.39 -5.63 14.12
N LEU A 225 2.34 -5.43 14.93
CA LEU A 225 2.28 -5.92 16.30
C LEU A 225 2.37 -7.45 16.37
N GLN A 226 1.77 -8.18 15.42
CA GLN A 226 1.91 -9.64 15.33
C GLN A 226 3.35 -10.11 15.08
N LEU A 227 4.15 -9.32 14.36
CA LEU A 227 5.57 -9.58 14.15
C LEU A 227 6.40 -9.23 15.40
N ILE A 228 6.16 -8.06 16.00
CA ILE A 228 6.85 -7.60 17.20
C ILE A 228 6.62 -8.57 18.36
N THR A 229 5.37 -8.96 18.59
CA THR A 229 4.98 -9.92 19.63
C THR A 229 5.40 -11.36 19.32
N LYS A 230 6.02 -11.60 18.16
CA LYS A 230 6.44 -12.92 17.65
C LYS A 230 5.32 -13.97 17.61
N LYS A 231 4.05 -13.55 17.66
CA LYS A 231 2.88 -14.44 17.50
C LYS A 231 2.91 -15.14 16.15
N LYS A 232 3.44 -14.48 15.12
CA LYS A 232 3.65 -15.05 13.79
C LYS A 232 5.04 -14.71 13.26
N LYS A 233 5.68 -15.67 12.58
CA LYS A 233 6.96 -15.47 11.88
C LYS A 233 6.80 -14.75 10.53
N LYS A 234 5.63 -14.85 9.90
CA LYS A 234 5.29 -14.23 8.62
C LYS A 234 3.87 -13.68 8.70
N VAL A 235 3.64 -12.53 8.09
CA VAL A 235 2.34 -11.85 8.08
C VAL A 235 1.97 -11.46 6.66
N ILE A 236 0.67 -11.49 6.37
CA ILE A 236 0.09 -10.93 5.16
C ILE A 236 -0.13 -9.44 5.42
N TRP A 237 0.57 -8.59 4.68
CA TRP A 237 0.51 -7.15 4.86
C TRP A 237 -0.83 -6.60 4.38
N SER A 238 -1.41 -5.68 5.16
CA SER A 238 -2.62 -4.96 4.75
C SER A 238 -2.30 -3.93 3.66
N THR A 239 -3.32 -3.44 2.96
CA THR A 239 -3.17 -2.36 1.98
C THR A 239 -2.64 -1.07 2.63
N GLU A 240 -3.09 -0.77 3.85
CA GLU A 240 -2.63 0.40 4.60
C GLU A 240 -1.15 0.30 4.98
N ASP A 241 -0.69 -0.87 5.43
CA ASP A 241 0.73 -1.10 5.74
C ASP A 241 1.61 -0.92 4.51
N ILE A 242 1.15 -1.48 3.38
CA ILE A 242 1.86 -1.39 2.10
C ILE A 242 1.89 0.07 1.64
N SER A 243 0.80 0.82 1.79
CA SER A 243 0.74 2.24 1.47
C SER A 243 1.73 3.04 2.31
N LYS A 244 1.70 2.89 3.64
CA LYS A 244 2.66 3.54 4.57
C LYS A 244 4.10 3.17 4.22
N ALA A 245 4.36 1.91 3.89
CA ALA A 245 5.68 1.44 3.49
C ALA A 245 6.13 2.03 2.14
N PHE A 246 5.23 2.18 1.17
CA PHE A 246 5.53 2.88 -0.09
C PHE A 246 5.84 4.35 0.16
N THR A 247 5.06 5.06 0.99
CA THR A 247 5.32 6.45 1.36
C THR A 247 6.68 6.61 2.03
N LEU A 248 7.00 5.77 3.00
CA LEU A 248 8.30 5.80 3.68
C LEU A 248 9.47 5.53 2.72
N ARG A 249 9.30 4.57 1.80
CA ARG A 249 10.30 4.27 0.77
C ARG A 249 10.44 5.38 -0.27
N TYR A 250 9.34 6.05 -0.62
CA TYR A 250 9.32 7.20 -1.51
C TYR A 250 10.12 8.36 -0.91
N LEU A 251 9.88 8.68 0.37
CA LEU A 251 10.63 9.71 1.09
C LEU A 251 12.13 9.41 1.15
N SER A 252 12.52 8.17 1.45
CA SER A 252 13.92 7.75 1.35
C SER A 252 14.09 6.23 1.26
N LYS A 253 14.64 5.78 0.13
CA LYS A 253 15.00 4.36 -0.10
C LYS A 253 16.04 3.88 0.92
N ARG A 254 17.05 4.70 1.22
CA ARG A 254 18.12 4.38 2.17
C ARG A 254 17.58 4.29 3.60
N CYS A 255 16.76 5.25 4.00
CA CYS A 255 16.10 5.24 5.30
C CYS A 255 15.23 3.99 5.48
N TYR A 256 14.40 3.66 4.48
CA TYR A 256 13.57 2.46 4.52
C TYR A 256 14.39 1.17 4.75
N ILE A 257 15.49 1.01 4.02
CA ILE A 257 16.39 -0.15 4.17
C ILE A 257 17.06 -0.15 5.53
N TYR A 258 17.51 1.01 6.02
CA TYR A 258 18.14 1.15 7.33
C TYR A 258 17.16 0.82 8.47
N LEU A 259 15.97 1.42 8.46
CA LEU A 259 14.90 1.15 9.42
C LEU A 259 14.56 -0.33 9.47
N ARG A 260 14.44 -0.98 8.31
CA ARG A 260 14.10 -2.40 8.24
C ARG A 260 15.25 -3.32 8.66
N ASN A 261 16.46 -3.11 8.13
CA ASN A 261 17.55 -4.08 8.26
C ASN A 261 18.49 -3.81 9.44
N LYS A 262 18.62 -2.55 9.87
CA LYS A 262 19.49 -2.15 10.99
C LYS A 262 18.70 -1.90 12.26
N LEU A 263 17.59 -1.15 12.17
CA LEU A 263 16.72 -0.88 13.33
C LEU A 263 15.64 -1.96 13.53
N ASN A 264 15.57 -2.97 12.67
CA ASN A 264 14.61 -4.09 12.75
C ASN A 264 13.14 -3.66 12.85
N TYR A 265 12.79 -2.53 12.23
CA TYR A 265 11.40 -2.08 12.17
C TYR A 265 10.56 -3.08 11.36
N PRO A 266 9.33 -3.43 11.78
CA PRO A 266 8.48 -4.41 11.12
C PRO A 266 7.91 -3.87 9.80
N LEU A 267 8.75 -3.82 8.77
CA LEU A 267 8.39 -3.34 7.44
C LEU A 267 8.42 -4.48 6.40
N PRO A 268 7.55 -4.41 5.37
CA PRO A 268 7.57 -5.37 4.28
C PRO A 268 8.94 -5.41 3.60
N HIS A 269 9.33 -6.59 3.09
CA HIS A 269 10.56 -6.69 2.34
C HIS A 269 10.45 -5.91 1.01
N VAL A 270 11.58 -5.43 0.48
CA VAL A 270 11.61 -4.69 -0.80
C VAL A 270 10.99 -5.50 -1.94
N SER A 271 11.25 -6.81 -1.99
CA SER A 271 10.63 -7.72 -2.97
C SER A 271 9.11 -7.80 -2.83
N THR A 272 8.56 -7.66 -1.62
CA THR A 272 7.11 -7.57 -1.42
C THR A 272 6.58 -6.28 -2.03
N LEU A 273 7.23 -5.14 -1.79
CA LEU A 273 6.84 -3.87 -2.40
C LEU A 273 6.93 -3.92 -3.93
N VAL A 274 7.97 -4.53 -4.49
CA VAL A 274 8.09 -4.71 -5.96
C VAL A 274 6.94 -5.56 -6.51
N LYS A 275 6.56 -6.66 -5.84
CA LYS A 275 5.41 -7.49 -6.22
C LYS A 275 4.07 -6.76 -6.12
N TRP A 276 3.94 -5.82 -5.19
CA TRP A 276 2.74 -4.99 -5.09
C TRP A 276 2.72 -3.94 -6.19
N ALA A 277 3.86 -3.28 -6.44
CA ALA A 277 3.99 -2.30 -7.51
C ALA A 277 3.76 -2.91 -8.90
N SER A 278 4.19 -4.17 -9.12
CA SER A 278 4.02 -4.87 -10.40
C SER A 278 2.56 -5.17 -10.77
N ARG A 279 1.60 -4.90 -9.87
CA ARG A 279 0.16 -4.97 -10.17
C ARG A 279 -0.32 -3.77 -10.98
N LEU A 280 0.37 -2.64 -10.89
CA LEU A 280 0.08 -1.46 -11.70
C LEU A 280 0.69 -1.66 -13.10
N ASN A 281 -0.09 -1.30 -14.11
CA ASN A 281 0.32 -1.35 -15.50
C ASN A 281 0.76 0.04 -15.97
N PHE A 282 2.06 0.18 -16.26
CA PHE A 282 2.67 1.39 -16.81
C PHE A 282 3.27 1.15 -18.20
N ARG A 283 2.61 0.30 -19.00
CA ARG A 283 2.99 0.09 -20.40
C ARG A 283 2.79 1.36 -21.22
N GLN A 284 3.45 1.38 -22.38
CA GLN A 284 3.32 2.48 -23.35
C GLN A 284 1.85 2.68 -23.79
N GLY A 285 1.56 3.90 -24.23
CA GLY A 285 0.22 4.39 -24.51
C GLY A 285 -0.37 5.11 -23.29
N ILE A 286 -1.68 5.00 -23.16
CA ILE A 286 -2.46 5.66 -22.10
C ILE A 286 -2.34 4.88 -20.78
N LEU A 287 -2.01 5.59 -19.71
CA LEU A 287 -1.82 5.06 -18.37
C LEU A 287 -3.16 4.88 -17.64
N VAL A 288 -3.89 3.82 -17.98
CA VAL A 288 -5.25 3.54 -17.48
C VAL A 288 -5.33 3.47 -15.95
N ASP A 289 -4.34 2.89 -15.28
CA ASP A 289 -4.34 2.79 -13.81
C ASP A 289 -4.16 4.17 -13.16
N VAL A 290 -3.41 5.08 -13.79
CA VAL A 290 -3.29 6.47 -13.32
C VAL A 290 -4.60 7.21 -13.49
N ILE A 291 -5.26 7.06 -14.64
CA ILE A 291 -6.58 7.66 -14.90
C ILE A 291 -7.62 7.14 -13.89
N ARG A 292 -7.58 5.86 -13.52
CA ARG A 292 -8.46 5.31 -12.47
C ARG A 292 -8.23 5.99 -11.12
N ILE A 293 -6.99 6.25 -10.75
CA ILE A 293 -6.65 6.97 -9.52
C ILE A 293 -7.15 8.42 -9.60
N MET A 294 -6.96 9.08 -10.75
CA MET A 294 -7.48 10.42 -11.00
C MET A 294 -9.00 10.46 -10.88
N LYS A 295 -9.73 9.50 -11.45
CA LYS A 295 -11.20 9.42 -11.33
C LYS A 295 -11.67 9.41 -9.87
N ILE A 296 -10.97 8.68 -8.99
CA ILE A 296 -11.29 8.66 -7.56
C ILE A 296 -10.97 10.01 -6.92
N ALA A 297 -9.85 10.63 -7.29
CA ALA A 297 -9.48 11.95 -6.80
C ALA A 297 -10.47 13.04 -7.24
N ALA A 298 -11.01 12.94 -8.46
CA ALA A 298 -12.00 13.87 -9.02
C ALA A 298 -13.28 13.98 -8.18
N LEU A 299 -13.67 12.92 -7.47
CA LEU A 299 -14.85 12.93 -6.59
C LEU A 299 -14.74 13.94 -5.42
N ASN A 300 -13.51 14.32 -5.05
CA ASN A 300 -13.24 15.26 -3.97
C ASN A 300 -12.93 16.69 -4.49
N LEU A 301 -13.06 16.93 -5.79
CA LEU A 301 -12.71 18.20 -6.43
C LEU A 301 -13.96 18.95 -6.89
N ASN A 302 -13.92 20.28 -6.78
CA ASN A 302 -14.97 21.15 -7.30
C ASN A 302 -14.83 21.35 -8.82
N SER A 303 -15.88 21.86 -9.48
CA SER A 303 -15.89 22.13 -10.93
C SER A 303 -14.69 22.96 -11.42
N ILE A 304 -14.31 24.00 -10.66
CA ILE A 304 -13.15 24.85 -10.95
C ILE A 304 -11.81 24.10 -10.73
N GLU A 305 -11.74 23.20 -9.75
CA GLU A 305 -10.54 22.42 -9.45
C GLU A 305 -10.30 21.28 -10.46
N LEU A 306 -11.35 20.88 -11.19
CA LEU A 306 -11.32 19.91 -12.28
C LEU A 306 -10.82 20.52 -13.60
N LEU A 307 -10.69 21.84 -13.69
CA LEU A 307 -10.08 22.52 -14.84
C LEU A 307 -8.58 22.23 -14.90
N CYS A 308 -8.15 21.70 -16.04
CA CYS A 308 -6.77 21.29 -16.25
C CYS A 308 -6.24 21.71 -17.62
N ILE A 309 -4.91 21.63 -17.72
CA ILE A 309 -4.18 21.77 -18.98
C ILE A 309 -3.48 20.47 -19.32
N ILE A 310 -3.24 20.27 -20.61
CA ILE A 310 -2.37 19.24 -21.13
C ILE A 310 -1.04 19.87 -21.54
N GLN A 311 0.06 19.30 -21.08
CA GLN A 311 1.41 19.63 -21.53
C GLN A 311 2.12 18.36 -22.00
N PHE A 312 2.97 18.50 -23.01
CA PHE A 312 3.72 17.36 -23.52
C PHE A 312 5.09 17.76 -24.04
N ASP A 313 6.04 16.86 -23.86
CA ASP A 313 7.42 17.04 -24.27
C ASP A 313 8.10 15.68 -24.50
N GLU A 314 9.19 15.69 -25.25
CA GLU A 314 10.04 14.56 -25.55
C GLU A 314 11.28 14.55 -24.64
N MET A 315 11.58 13.39 -24.03
CA MET A 315 12.86 13.19 -23.33
C MET A 315 13.75 12.23 -24.10
N LYS A 316 15.04 12.54 -24.17
CA LYS A 316 16.03 11.62 -24.72
C LYS A 316 16.34 10.52 -23.72
N ILE A 317 16.34 9.28 -24.17
CA ILE A 317 16.66 8.10 -23.35
C ILE A 317 17.88 7.36 -23.90
N LEU A 318 18.46 6.49 -23.07
CA LEU A 318 19.54 5.61 -23.52
C LEU A 318 18.98 4.56 -24.48
N SER A 319 19.47 4.58 -25.72
CA SER A 319 19.14 3.59 -26.74
C SER A 319 19.77 2.25 -26.42
N ALA A 320 19.00 1.37 -25.77
CA ALA A 320 19.40 0.02 -25.41
C ALA A 320 18.22 -0.97 -25.57
N TYR A 321 18.54 -2.24 -25.80
CA TYR A 321 17.58 -3.33 -25.72
C TYR A 321 17.41 -3.75 -24.26
N GLU A 322 16.16 -3.81 -23.80
CA GLU A 322 15.80 -4.29 -22.46
C GLU A 322 14.86 -5.49 -22.57
N TYR A 323 15.01 -6.47 -21.67
CA TYR A 323 14.19 -7.67 -21.67
C TYR A 323 13.22 -7.68 -20.48
N ASP A 324 11.93 -7.54 -20.77
CA ASP A 324 10.86 -7.59 -19.78
C ASP A 324 10.44 -9.04 -19.50
N LYS A 325 11.01 -9.59 -18.43
CA LYS A 325 10.76 -10.97 -17.96
C LYS A 325 9.29 -11.26 -17.63
N LYS A 326 8.49 -10.25 -17.29
CA LYS A 326 7.09 -10.49 -16.88
C LYS A 326 6.22 -10.83 -18.08
N ASN A 327 6.50 -10.19 -19.21
CA ASN A 327 5.70 -10.27 -20.42
C ASN A 327 6.40 -11.00 -21.56
N ASP A 328 7.62 -11.49 -21.31
CA ASP A 328 8.44 -12.22 -22.29
C ASP A 328 8.61 -11.43 -23.59
N GLN A 329 9.08 -10.19 -23.46
CA GLN A 329 9.22 -9.26 -24.57
C GLN A 329 10.55 -8.50 -24.50
N VAL A 330 11.14 -8.24 -25.67
CA VAL A 330 12.29 -7.34 -25.83
C VAL A 330 11.75 -5.96 -26.20
N ILE A 331 12.20 -4.93 -25.47
CA ILE A 331 11.81 -3.53 -25.65
C ILE A 331 13.00 -2.75 -26.19
N GLY A 332 12.75 -1.85 -27.13
CA GLY A 332 13.78 -1.01 -27.74
C GLY A 332 14.51 -1.66 -28.92
N PRO A 333 15.58 -0.99 -29.41
CA PRO A 333 16.14 0.25 -28.91
C PRO A 333 15.19 1.42 -29.18
N HIS A 334 15.07 2.28 -28.18
CA HIS A 334 14.33 3.54 -28.30
C HIS A 334 15.24 4.72 -27.98
N SER A 335 15.07 5.83 -28.67
CA SER A 335 15.94 7.01 -28.55
C SER A 335 15.28 8.16 -27.78
N GLN A 336 13.96 8.24 -27.87
CA GLN A 336 13.15 9.27 -27.26
C GLN A 336 11.91 8.65 -26.61
N MET A 337 11.45 9.29 -25.54
CA MET A 337 10.19 8.97 -24.86
C MET A 337 9.33 10.21 -24.80
N GLN A 338 8.15 10.13 -25.38
CA GLN A 338 7.13 11.17 -25.34
C GLN A 338 6.28 11.02 -24.09
N VAL A 339 6.03 12.12 -23.39
CA VAL A 339 5.17 12.15 -22.20
C VAL A 339 4.08 13.19 -22.38
N ILE A 340 2.84 12.82 -22.05
CA ILE A 340 1.74 13.77 -21.87
C ILE A 340 1.41 13.81 -20.38
N MET A 341 1.46 15.01 -19.81
CA MET A 341 1.11 15.28 -18.43
C MET A 341 -0.07 16.24 -18.34
N VAL A 342 -0.93 15.99 -17.36
CA VAL A 342 -2.06 16.85 -17.03
C VAL A 342 -1.74 17.61 -15.76
N ARG A 343 -2.07 18.90 -15.72
CA ARG A 343 -1.87 19.77 -14.56
C ARG A 343 -3.13 20.56 -14.26
N GLY A 344 -3.50 20.64 -12.98
CA GLY A 344 -4.61 21.48 -12.53
C GLY A 344 -4.28 22.97 -12.61
N ILE A 345 -5.23 23.78 -13.10
CA ILE A 345 -5.06 25.23 -13.20
C ILE A 345 -5.26 25.89 -11.83
N PHE A 346 -6.32 25.55 -11.12
CA PHE A 346 -6.63 26.18 -9.83
C PHE A 346 -6.12 25.36 -8.64
N LYS A 347 -6.19 24.02 -8.72
CA LYS A 347 -5.64 23.12 -7.72
C LYS A 347 -4.23 22.65 -8.08
N ASN A 348 -3.33 22.60 -7.09
CA ASN A 348 -1.96 22.14 -7.29
C ASN A 348 -1.90 20.60 -7.35
N TRP A 349 -2.01 20.05 -8.55
CA TRP A 349 -1.76 18.64 -8.83
C TRP A 349 -1.24 18.49 -10.26
N LYS A 350 -0.45 17.44 -10.50
CA LYS A 350 0.05 17.05 -11.82
C LYS A 350 0.15 15.54 -11.92
N GLN A 351 -0.20 14.96 -13.06
CA GLN A 351 -0.13 13.51 -13.29
C GLN A 351 0.22 13.19 -14.76
N PRO A 352 1.21 12.32 -15.02
CA PRO A 352 1.45 11.80 -16.36
C PRO A 352 0.32 10.84 -16.74
N ILE A 353 -0.23 10.99 -17.94
CA ILE A 353 -1.36 10.16 -18.42
C ILE A 353 -1.02 9.33 -19.65
N TYR A 354 0.05 9.67 -20.36
CA TYR A 354 0.47 8.96 -21.56
C TYR A 354 1.99 8.95 -21.62
N VAL A 355 2.54 7.80 -22.02
CA VAL A 355 3.97 7.60 -22.25
C VAL A 355 4.13 6.73 -23.49
N ASN A 356 4.97 7.12 -24.45
CA ASN A 356 5.28 6.25 -25.58
C ASN A 356 6.69 6.51 -26.11
N PHE A 357 7.23 5.58 -26.90
CA PHE A 357 8.60 5.65 -27.39
C PHE A 357 8.67 5.99 -28.87
N ASP A 358 9.62 6.86 -29.24
CA ASP A 358 9.92 7.31 -30.62
C ASP A 358 8.68 7.69 -31.47
N GLN A 359 7.61 8.16 -30.81
CA GLN A 359 6.34 8.50 -31.44
C GLN A 359 5.98 9.95 -31.16
N LEU A 360 5.85 10.73 -32.23
CA LEU A 360 5.35 12.10 -32.18
C LEU A 360 3.88 12.14 -31.78
N ILE A 361 3.47 13.21 -31.10
CA ILE A 361 2.07 13.42 -30.75
C ILE A 361 1.29 13.82 -31.99
N THR A 362 0.26 13.05 -32.29
CA THR A 362 -0.66 13.30 -33.39
C THR A 362 -1.98 13.89 -32.85
N PRO A 363 -2.78 14.56 -33.70
CA PRO A 363 -4.09 15.06 -33.30
C PRO A 363 -5.01 13.97 -32.74
N GLU A 364 -4.88 12.74 -33.22
CA GLU A 364 -5.68 11.58 -32.78
C GLU A 364 -5.35 11.20 -31.33
N ILE A 365 -4.06 11.08 -31.00
CA ILE A 365 -3.59 10.76 -29.64
C ILE A 365 -4.02 11.86 -28.67
N LEU A 366 -3.89 13.13 -29.08
CA LEU A 366 -4.31 14.25 -28.26
C LEU A 366 -5.83 14.24 -28.03
N SER A 367 -6.60 13.97 -29.07
CA SER A 367 -8.07 13.88 -28.99
C SER A 367 -8.52 12.72 -28.11
N GLU A 368 -7.87 11.56 -28.20
CA GLU A 368 -8.12 10.40 -27.34
C GLU A 368 -7.84 10.73 -25.87
N ALA A 369 -6.68 11.34 -25.59
CA ALA A 369 -6.31 11.74 -24.23
C ALA A 369 -7.32 12.74 -23.63
N ILE A 370 -7.75 13.75 -24.41
CA ILE A 370 -8.76 14.73 -23.97
C ILE A 370 -10.11 14.05 -23.72
N SER A 371 -10.52 13.14 -24.60
CA SER A 371 -11.80 12.42 -24.47
C SER A 371 -11.83 11.58 -23.18
N ILE A 372 -10.75 10.87 -22.90
CA ILE A 372 -10.61 10.05 -21.69
C ILE A 372 -10.62 10.91 -20.42
N LEU A 373 -9.97 12.09 -20.44
CA LEU A 373 -10.02 13.00 -19.30
C LEU A 373 -11.44 13.50 -19.04
N TYR A 374 -12.16 13.86 -20.10
CA TYR A 374 -13.54 14.33 -20.02
C TYR A 374 -14.48 13.25 -19.46
N GLU A 375 -14.35 12.00 -19.91
CA GLU A 375 -15.09 10.85 -19.36
C GLU A 375 -14.82 10.60 -17.87
N ASN A 376 -13.69 11.09 -17.35
CA ASN A 376 -13.30 11.00 -15.95
C ASN A 376 -13.47 12.32 -15.20
N SER A 377 -14.35 13.21 -15.68
CA SER A 377 -14.77 14.48 -15.08
C SER A 377 -13.73 15.62 -15.12
N TYR A 378 -12.61 15.46 -15.82
CA TYR A 378 -11.61 16.52 -15.98
C TYR A 378 -11.86 17.31 -17.25
N ASN A 379 -11.93 18.65 -17.14
CA ASN A 379 -12.14 19.50 -18.31
C ASN A 379 -10.82 20.15 -18.74
N VAL A 380 -10.39 19.85 -19.95
CA VAL A 380 -9.16 20.38 -20.54
C VAL A 380 -9.47 21.69 -21.26
N VAL A 381 -8.89 22.80 -20.80
CA VAL A 381 -9.16 24.13 -21.36
C VAL A 381 -7.98 24.70 -22.15
N ALA A 382 -6.77 24.17 -21.93
CA ALA A 382 -5.60 24.59 -22.68
C ALA A 382 -4.60 23.46 -22.90
N CYS A 383 -3.79 23.64 -23.93
CA CYS A 383 -2.74 22.73 -24.36
C CYS A 383 -1.43 23.50 -24.53
N VAL A 384 -0.33 22.97 -24.00
CA VAL A 384 0.98 23.61 -23.98
C VAL A 384 2.03 22.73 -24.65
N SER A 385 2.72 23.24 -25.67
CA SER A 385 3.88 22.59 -26.32
C SER A 385 5.10 23.49 -26.41
N ASP A 386 6.27 22.89 -26.62
CA ASP A 386 7.46 23.61 -27.09
C ASP A 386 7.30 24.03 -28.58
N CYS A 387 8.33 24.71 -29.12
CA CYS A 387 8.38 25.13 -30.52
C CYS A 387 9.20 24.18 -31.42
N GLY A 388 9.37 22.92 -31.02
CA GLY A 388 10.12 21.91 -31.76
C GLY A 388 9.47 21.58 -33.10
N GLY A 389 10.26 21.12 -34.08
CA GLY A 389 9.79 20.88 -35.45
C GLY A 389 8.60 19.91 -35.55
N GLY A 390 8.57 18.86 -34.72
CA GLY A 390 7.44 17.92 -34.63
C GLY A 390 6.17 18.60 -34.11
N ASN A 391 6.29 19.41 -33.06
CA ASN A 391 5.18 20.13 -32.45
C ASN A 391 4.62 21.22 -33.38
N VAL A 392 5.47 21.93 -34.13
CA VAL A 392 5.01 22.85 -35.18
C VAL A 392 4.22 22.12 -36.28
N GLY A 393 4.61 20.89 -36.60
CA GLY A 393 3.84 20.01 -37.49
C GLY A 393 2.45 19.72 -36.93
N LEU A 394 2.34 19.45 -35.62
CA LEU A 394 1.08 19.27 -34.92
C LEU A 394 0.21 20.53 -34.94
N TRP A 395 0.79 21.72 -34.74
CA TRP A 395 0.05 22.98 -34.78
C TRP A 395 -0.66 23.18 -36.11
N LYS A 396 0.03 22.89 -37.22
CA LYS A 396 -0.53 22.96 -38.57
C LYS A 396 -1.67 21.97 -38.76
N LYS A 397 -1.52 20.73 -38.28
CA LYS A 397 -2.57 19.70 -38.34
C LYS A 397 -3.82 20.07 -37.53
N LEU A 398 -3.65 20.75 -36.40
CA LEU A 398 -4.74 21.27 -35.57
C LEU A 398 -5.36 22.58 -36.13
N GLY A 399 -4.77 23.16 -37.19
CA GLY A 399 -5.22 24.42 -37.79
C GLY A 399 -4.93 25.65 -36.92
N ILE A 400 -3.90 25.60 -36.08
CA ILE A 400 -3.50 26.70 -35.20
C ILE A 400 -2.71 27.73 -36.01
N THR A 401 -3.16 28.97 -35.93
CA THR A 401 -2.56 30.15 -36.59
C THR A 401 -2.57 31.33 -35.62
N ILE A 402 -1.93 32.45 -36.00
CA ILE A 402 -1.93 33.68 -35.19
C ILE A 402 -3.37 34.19 -34.97
N ASP A 403 -4.24 34.00 -35.96
CA ASP A 403 -5.63 34.44 -35.87
C ASP A 403 -6.50 33.47 -35.08
N LYS A 404 -6.31 32.17 -35.31
CA LYS A 404 -7.04 31.07 -34.64
C LYS A 404 -6.10 30.29 -33.72
N THR A 405 -6.12 30.63 -32.43
CA THR A 405 -5.21 30.07 -31.43
C THR A 405 -5.84 28.93 -30.60
N TYR A 406 -6.95 28.38 -31.04
CA TYR A 406 -7.68 27.30 -30.36
C TYR A 406 -8.12 26.22 -31.34
N PHE A 407 -8.35 25.02 -30.81
CA PHE A 407 -9.03 23.93 -31.48
C PHE A 407 -10.25 23.49 -30.67
N LEU A 408 -11.13 22.67 -31.25
CA LEU A 408 -12.37 22.26 -30.60
C LEU A 408 -12.17 20.97 -29.81
N HIS A 409 -12.74 20.91 -28.61
CA HIS A 409 -12.79 19.73 -27.78
C HIS A 409 -13.53 18.60 -28.52
N PRO A 410 -13.01 17.36 -28.52
CA PRO A 410 -13.60 16.24 -29.27
C PRO A 410 -15.07 15.98 -28.89
N ASN A 411 -15.37 15.90 -27.59
CA ASN A 411 -16.72 15.64 -27.06
C ASN A 411 -17.60 16.90 -26.96
N THR A 412 -17.16 17.95 -26.25
CA THR A 412 -18.02 19.10 -25.92
C THR A 412 -18.07 20.18 -27.01
N LYS A 413 -17.14 20.16 -27.97
CA LYS A 413 -16.91 21.23 -28.96
C LYS A 413 -16.56 22.59 -28.34
N GLU A 414 -16.21 22.64 -27.05
CA GLU A 414 -15.67 23.84 -26.43
C GLU A 414 -14.27 24.16 -26.97
N LYS A 415 -13.84 25.42 -26.83
CA LYS A 415 -12.51 25.85 -27.28
C LYS A 415 -11.43 25.35 -26.31
N ILE A 416 -10.38 24.76 -26.85
CA ILE A 416 -9.14 24.44 -26.14
C ILE A 416 -8.05 25.35 -26.68
N TYR A 417 -7.53 26.21 -25.82
CA TYR A 417 -6.54 27.22 -26.19
C TYR A 417 -5.14 26.63 -26.28
N PHE A 418 -4.39 27.04 -27.29
CA PHE A 418 -3.03 26.57 -27.50
C PHE A 418 -2.02 27.59 -27.00
N LEU A 419 -1.06 27.16 -26.18
CA LEU A 419 0.04 28.00 -25.72
C LEU A 419 1.39 27.35 -26.07
N ALA A 420 2.33 28.20 -26.48
CA ALA A 420 3.73 27.84 -26.57
C ALA A 420 4.44 28.15 -25.25
N ASP A 421 5.40 27.31 -24.88
CA ASP A 421 6.15 27.43 -23.62
C ASP A 421 6.93 28.76 -23.51
N ALA A 422 6.56 29.60 -22.53
CA ALA A 422 7.14 30.94 -22.36
C ALA A 422 8.64 30.92 -21.99
N PRO A 423 9.12 30.08 -21.04
CA PRO A 423 10.54 29.88 -20.78
C PRO A 423 11.35 29.51 -22.03
N HIS A 424 10.86 28.56 -22.84
CA HIS A 424 11.50 28.19 -24.10
C HIS A 424 11.55 29.37 -25.09
N LEU A 425 10.46 30.10 -25.24
CA LEU A 425 10.39 31.29 -26.10
C LEU A 425 11.39 32.38 -25.67
N LEU A 426 11.54 32.60 -24.36
CA LEU A 426 12.54 33.54 -23.82
C LEU A 426 13.97 33.13 -24.17
N LYS A 427 14.29 31.83 -24.09
CA LYS A 427 15.60 31.31 -24.53
C LYS A 427 15.84 31.59 -26.01
N LEU A 428 14.83 31.42 -26.86
CA LEU A 428 14.95 31.69 -28.29
C LEU A 428 15.15 33.18 -28.59
N ILE A 429 14.43 34.09 -27.90
CA ILE A 429 14.65 35.54 -28.01
C ILE A 429 16.10 35.88 -27.67
N ARG A 430 16.60 35.37 -26.54
CA ARG A 430 17.99 35.57 -26.10
C ARG A 430 19.00 35.06 -27.13
N ASN A 431 18.80 33.86 -27.66
CA ASN A 431 19.72 33.29 -28.67
C ASN A 431 19.75 34.13 -29.95
N TRP A 432 18.59 34.55 -30.47
CA TRP A 432 18.53 35.41 -31.65
C TRP A 432 19.16 36.78 -31.41
N LEU A 433 18.92 37.39 -30.24
CA LEU A 433 19.51 38.68 -29.86
C LEU A 433 21.04 38.62 -29.82
N LEU A 434 21.61 37.54 -29.27
CA LEU A 434 23.06 37.34 -29.16
C LEU A 434 23.72 37.00 -30.50
N ASP A 435 23.08 36.18 -31.33
CA ASP A 435 23.67 35.65 -32.55
C ASP A 435 23.57 36.64 -33.74
N THR A 436 22.44 37.32 -33.91
CA THR A 436 22.18 38.15 -35.12
C THR A 436 21.46 39.47 -34.86
N GLY A 437 20.60 39.53 -33.85
CA GLY A 437 19.76 40.69 -33.56
C GLY A 437 18.46 40.75 -34.35
N PHE A 438 17.76 41.88 -34.22
CA PHE A 438 16.44 42.13 -34.79
C PHE A 438 16.43 43.46 -35.56
N ILE A 439 15.53 43.57 -36.54
CA ILE A 439 15.23 44.79 -37.28
C ILE A 439 13.80 45.19 -36.90
N LEU A 440 13.65 46.39 -36.34
CA LEU A 440 12.36 46.97 -35.99
C LEU A 440 11.64 47.53 -37.22
N SER A 441 10.35 47.87 -37.06
CA SER A 441 9.54 48.52 -38.11
C SER A 441 10.17 49.78 -38.67
N ASP A 442 10.89 50.52 -37.82
CA ASP A 442 11.43 51.83 -38.13
C ASP A 442 12.79 51.73 -38.83
N GLY A 443 13.21 50.51 -39.21
CA GLY A 443 14.50 50.21 -39.81
C GLY A 443 15.66 50.15 -38.80
N CYS A 444 15.43 50.50 -37.53
CA CYS A 444 16.43 50.41 -36.48
C CYS A 444 16.80 48.95 -36.17
N MET A 445 18.10 48.66 -36.09
CA MET A 445 18.61 47.36 -35.67
C MET A 445 18.74 47.30 -34.15
N ILE A 446 18.50 46.15 -33.56
CA ILE A 446 18.76 45.79 -32.16
C ILE A 446 19.76 44.62 -32.17
N ASN A 447 20.81 44.67 -31.37
CA ASN A 447 21.80 43.60 -31.29
C ASN A 447 22.43 43.52 -29.89
N ALA A 448 23.39 42.61 -29.71
CA ALA A 448 24.07 42.40 -28.44
C ALA A 448 25.27 43.34 -28.17
N THR A 449 25.59 44.31 -29.04
CA THR A 449 26.74 45.18 -28.82
C THR A 449 26.59 46.08 -27.58
N PRO A 450 25.42 46.70 -27.31
CA PRO A 450 25.25 47.53 -26.11
C PRO A 450 25.37 46.71 -24.83
N LEU A 451 24.98 45.43 -24.84
CA LEU A 451 25.12 44.53 -23.70
C LEU A 451 26.59 44.20 -23.39
N LYS A 452 27.42 44.02 -24.43
CA LYS A 452 28.87 43.81 -24.27
C LYS A 452 29.56 45.06 -23.74
N GLU A 453 29.13 46.24 -24.18
CA GLU A 453 29.65 47.52 -23.71
C GLU A 453 29.19 47.83 -22.28
N LEU A 454 27.93 47.54 -21.94
CA LEU A 454 27.42 47.64 -20.58
C LEU A 454 28.26 46.83 -19.61
N LEU A 455 28.58 45.57 -19.95
CA LEU A 455 29.37 44.71 -19.10
C LEU A 455 30.76 45.30 -18.80
N LYS A 456 31.39 45.99 -19.76
CA LYS A 456 32.68 46.67 -19.56
C LYS A 456 32.55 47.86 -18.59
N VAL A 457 31.46 48.62 -18.69
CA VAL A 457 31.20 49.79 -17.84
C VAL A 457 30.83 49.37 -16.42
N THR A 458 30.14 48.23 -16.26
CA THR A 458 29.59 47.79 -14.98
C THR A 458 30.45 46.79 -14.22
N ASN A 459 31.69 46.53 -14.65
CA ASN A 459 32.61 45.56 -14.02
C ASN A 459 33.34 46.13 -12.79
N THR A 460 32.60 46.73 -11.87
CA THR A 460 33.07 47.27 -10.58
C THR A 460 32.51 46.45 -9.43
N GLU A 461 33.12 46.49 -8.24
CA GLU A 461 32.68 45.73 -7.05
C GLU A 461 31.22 46.01 -6.66
N ILE A 462 30.76 47.25 -6.86
CA ILE A 462 29.36 47.65 -6.71
C ILE A 462 28.83 47.94 -8.11
N SER A 463 27.90 47.12 -8.57
CA SER A 463 27.36 47.18 -9.94
C SER A 463 25.84 47.11 -9.94
N VAL A 464 25.21 47.99 -10.71
CA VAL A 464 23.74 48.00 -10.93
C VAL A 464 23.29 46.67 -11.54
N CYS A 465 24.11 46.09 -12.41
CA CYS A 465 23.87 44.81 -13.08
C CYS A 465 24.72 43.68 -12.48
N HIS A 466 24.79 43.54 -11.15
CA HIS A 466 25.61 42.53 -10.45
C HIS A 466 25.37 41.07 -10.88
N ARG A 467 24.21 40.74 -11.46
CA ARG A 467 23.90 39.39 -11.96
C ARG A 467 24.44 39.15 -13.37
N LEU A 468 24.68 40.21 -14.13
CA LEU A 468 25.19 40.12 -15.50
C LEU A 468 26.67 39.75 -15.45
N SER A 469 27.03 38.72 -16.20
CA SER A 469 28.41 38.23 -16.28
C SER A 469 28.73 37.81 -17.71
N GLN A 470 30.01 37.60 -18.01
CA GLN A 470 30.46 37.17 -19.33
C GLN A 470 29.73 35.90 -19.83
N LYS A 471 29.39 34.99 -18.91
CA LYS A 471 28.62 33.77 -19.20
C LYS A 471 27.26 34.04 -19.85
N HIS A 472 26.63 35.16 -19.52
CA HIS A 472 25.33 35.54 -20.10
C HIS A 472 25.44 35.91 -21.58
N LEU A 473 26.60 36.40 -22.03
CA LEU A 473 26.82 36.85 -23.40
C LEU A 473 27.46 35.76 -24.28
N GLU A 474 28.37 34.96 -23.71
CA GLU A 474 29.04 33.88 -24.44
C GLU A 474 28.12 32.67 -24.66
N CYS A 475 27.29 32.34 -23.66
CA CYS A 475 26.32 31.25 -23.69
C CYS A 475 26.88 29.97 -24.35
N VAL A 476 27.82 29.31 -23.67
CA VAL A 476 28.50 28.12 -24.21
C VAL A 476 27.55 26.92 -24.19
N LYS A 477 27.19 26.39 -25.37
CA LYS A 477 26.37 25.16 -25.63
C LYS A 477 25.31 24.84 -24.56
N ALA A 478 25.68 24.16 -23.46
CA ALA A 478 24.77 23.81 -22.37
C ALA A 478 24.10 25.03 -21.70
N GLU A 479 24.81 26.15 -21.59
CA GLU A 479 24.32 27.40 -21.01
C GLU A 479 23.19 28.05 -21.82
N ARG A 480 23.06 27.73 -23.13
CA ARG A 480 21.94 28.18 -23.97
C ARG A 480 20.60 27.57 -23.53
N GLN A 481 20.63 26.42 -22.88
CA GLN A 481 19.43 25.77 -22.34
C GLN A 481 19.01 26.30 -20.97
N ASN A 482 19.87 27.06 -20.29
CA ASN A 482 19.58 27.62 -18.98
C ASN A 482 18.63 28.83 -19.10
N VAL A 483 17.39 28.65 -18.63
CA VAL A 483 16.36 29.71 -18.60
C VAL A 483 16.73 30.83 -17.63
N GLY A 484 17.37 30.51 -16.50
CA GLY A 484 17.78 31.50 -15.50
C GLY A 484 18.74 32.54 -16.07
N LEU A 485 19.69 32.13 -16.91
CA LEU A 485 20.60 33.07 -17.60
C LEU A 485 19.84 33.95 -18.62
N ALA A 486 18.86 33.41 -19.34
CA ALA A 486 18.03 34.20 -20.25
C ALA A 486 17.20 35.26 -19.49
N ALA A 487 16.54 34.86 -18.40
CA ALA A 487 15.72 35.75 -17.59
C ALA A 487 16.53 36.84 -16.89
N GLN A 488 17.77 36.55 -16.47
CA GLN A 488 18.66 37.55 -15.89
C GLN A 488 19.17 38.56 -16.93
N LEU A 489 19.53 38.09 -18.13
CA LEU A 489 19.96 38.96 -19.22
C LEU A 489 18.81 39.86 -19.73
N LEU A 490 17.61 39.28 -19.89
CA LEU A 490 16.42 39.97 -20.38
C LEU A 490 15.57 40.52 -19.21
N SER A 491 16.21 41.16 -18.24
CA SER A 491 15.55 41.66 -17.02
C SER A 491 15.35 43.17 -17.06
N HIS A 492 14.36 43.64 -16.29
CA HIS A 492 14.09 45.07 -16.11
C HIS A 492 15.33 45.86 -15.64
N SER A 493 16.14 45.32 -14.73
CA SER A 493 17.37 46.00 -14.27
C SER A 493 18.39 46.23 -15.39
N VAL A 494 18.51 45.28 -16.33
CA VAL A 494 19.43 45.41 -17.48
C VAL A 494 18.86 46.42 -18.48
N ALA A 495 17.55 46.40 -18.73
CA ALA A 495 16.88 47.39 -19.57
C ALA A 495 17.12 48.82 -19.07
N THR A 496 16.85 49.08 -17.79
CA THR A 496 17.02 50.39 -17.16
C THR A 496 18.49 50.84 -17.21
N ALA A 497 19.44 49.92 -17.00
CA ALA A 497 20.85 50.23 -17.11
C ALA A 497 21.26 50.64 -18.54
N LEU A 498 20.74 49.97 -19.58
CA LEU A 498 20.99 50.35 -20.97
C LEU A 498 20.41 51.74 -21.30
N ILE A 499 19.18 52.02 -20.86
CA ILE A 499 18.52 53.30 -21.11
C ILE A 499 19.24 54.45 -20.39
N HIS A 500 19.72 54.21 -19.16
CA HIS A 500 20.34 55.24 -18.35
C HIS A 500 21.81 55.51 -18.71
N TYR A 501 22.63 54.46 -18.81
CA TYR A 501 24.06 54.62 -19.07
C TYR A 501 24.39 54.81 -20.55
N LYS A 502 23.47 54.43 -21.45
CA LYS A 502 23.63 54.47 -22.91
C LYS A 502 25.03 54.03 -23.36
N PRO A 503 25.50 52.84 -22.94
CA PRO A 503 26.85 52.37 -23.25
C PRO A 503 27.05 52.24 -24.76
N GLY A 504 28.26 52.61 -25.21
CA GLY A 504 28.69 52.48 -26.60
C GLY A 504 28.74 53.77 -27.41
N LEU A 505 29.21 53.63 -28.66
CA LEU A 505 29.26 54.73 -29.63
C LEU A 505 27.87 55.10 -30.17
N ASN A 506 26.94 54.15 -30.19
CA ASN A 506 25.59 54.36 -30.71
C ASN A 506 24.56 54.36 -29.56
N GLN A 507 24.31 55.56 -29.03
CA GLN A 507 23.37 55.75 -27.91
C GLN A 507 21.94 55.35 -28.26
N VAL A 508 21.52 55.59 -29.51
CA VAL A 508 20.17 55.24 -30.01
C VAL A 508 19.96 53.72 -30.02
N LEU A 509 20.98 52.97 -30.45
CA LEU A 509 20.96 51.51 -30.41
C LEU A 509 20.84 50.98 -28.98
N SER A 510 21.55 51.61 -28.03
CA SER A 510 21.54 51.23 -26.62
C SER A 510 20.15 51.43 -25.99
N GLU A 511 19.54 52.59 -26.24
CA GLU A 511 18.21 52.94 -25.77
C GLU A 511 17.13 52.03 -26.39
N ASN A 512 17.18 51.79 -27.70
CA ASN A 512 16.26 50.87 -28.39
C ASN A 512 16.37 49.43 -27.86
N THR A 513 17.60 48.97 -27.60
CA THR A 513 17.83 47.64 -27.01
C THR A 513 17.29 47.57 -25.59
N GLY A 514 17.46 48.63 -24.80
CA GLY A 514 16.89 48.74 -23.46
C GLY A 514 15.36 48.68 -23.46
N HIS A 515 14.68 49.48 -24.29
CA HIS A 515 13.22 49.45 -24.41
C HIS A 515 12.69 48.09 -24.90
N PHE A 516 13.39 47.44 -25.82
CA PHE A 516 13.04 46.09 -26.25
C PHE A 516 13.12 45.07 -25.10
N ILE A 517 14.21 45.10 -24.33
CA ILE A 517 14.38 44.20 -23.18
C ILE A 517 13.32 44.47 -22.12
N GLU A 518 12.94 45.74 -21.89
CA GLU A 518 11.86 46.09 -20.97
C GLU A 518 10.52 45.47 -21.38
N VAL A 519 10.15 45.57 -22.67
CA VAL A 519 8.93 44.96 -23.21
C VAL A 519 8.95 43.44 -23.04
N VAL A 520 10.09 42.79 -23.32
CA VAL A 520 10.26 41.34 -23.15
C VAL A 520 10.18 40.92 -21.68
N SER A 521 10.82 41.68 -20.78
CA SER A 521 10.79 41.42 -19.32
C SER A 521 9.36 41.51 -18.79
N ASN A 522 8.62 42.55 -19.16
CA ASN A 522 7.24 42.73 -18.72
C ASN A 522 6.32 41.61 -19.25
N TRP A 523 6.49 41.22 -20.50
CA TRP A 523 5.76 40.07 -21.08
C TRP A 523 6.08 38.76 -20.33
N PHE A 524 7.36 38.49 -20.05
CA PHE A 524 7.76 37.25 -19.39
C PHE A 524 7.26 37.18 -17.95
N ASP A 525 7.30 38.31 -17.21
CA ASP A 525 6.74 38.41 -15.87
C ASP A 525 5.22 38.08 -15.86
N ILE A 526 4.47 38.59 -16.84
CA ILE A 526 3.02 38.31 -16.98
C ILE A 526 2.78 36.84 -17.33
N MET A 527 3.57 36.27 -18.24
CA MET A 527 3.42 34.88 -18.70
C MET A 527 3.98 33.85 -17.71
N ASN A 528 4.65 34.28 -16.64
CA ASN A 528 5.27 33.42 -15.64
C ASN A 528 4.98 33.86 -14.18
N SER A 529 3.76 34.33 -13.91
CA SER A 529 3.31 34.78 -12.59
C SER A 529 3.02 33.61 -11.65
N TYR A 530 3.35 33.77 -10.35
CA TYR A 530 3.20 32.71 -9.33
C TYR A 530 2.17 33.05 -8.24
N THR A 531 2.28 34.23 -7.63
CA THR A 531 1.55 34.58 -6.41
C THR A 531 0.91 35.95 -6.50
N PRO A 532 -0.29 36.13 -5.91
CA PRO A 532 -1.01 37.41 -5.90
C PRO A 532 -0.38 38.48 -5.01
N SER A 533 0.58 38.12 -4.15
CA SER A 533 1.24 39.03 -3.18
C SER A 533 2.39 39.85 -3.76
N GLU A 534 2.66 39.75 -5.06
CA GLU A 534 3.70 40.53 -5.74
C GLU A 534 3.36 42.03 -5.79
N THR A 535 4.37 42.87 -5.68
CA THR A 535 4.20 44.34 -5.71
C THR A 535 4.00 44.87 -7.12
N LEU A 536 4.70 44.29 -8.09
CA LEU A 536 4.69 44.74 -9.49
C LEU A 536 3.45 44.23 -10.23
N CYS A 537 2.73 45.11 -10.91
CA CYS A 537 1.50 44.75 -11.66
C CYS A 537 1.72 43.65 -12.71
N THR A 538 2.90 43.62 -13.33
CA THR A 538 3.29 42.61 -14.33
C THR A 538 3.57 41.23 -13.73
N LYS A 539 3.96 41.16 -12.44
CA LYS A 539 4.25 39.89 -11.75
C LYS A 539 3.04 39.30 -11.03
N LYS A 540 1.99 40.10 -10.84
CA LYS A 540 0.71 39.63 -10.31
C LYS A 540 0.06 38.66 -11.30
N PRO A 541 -0.73 37.69 -10.81
CA PRO A 541 -1.55 36.82 -11.64
C PRO A 541 -2.39 37.60 -12.65
N TYR A 542 -2.56 37.01 -13.82
CA TYR A 542 -3.28 37.63 -14.92
C TYR A 542 -4.77 37.75 -14.57
N GLY A 543 -5.33 38.95 -14.66
CA GLY A 543 -6.72 39.26 -14.32
C GLY A 543 -6.89 40.27 -13.17
N LEU A 544 -5.90 40.41 -12.28
CA LEU A 544 -5.97 41.40 -11.18
C LEU A 544 -5.80 42.84 -11.65
N ASN A 545 -4.89 43.07 -12.61
CA ASN A 545 -4.57 44.37 -13.21
C ASN A 545 -4.73 44.28 -14.73
N LEU A 546 -5.93 43.89 -15.18
CA LEU A 546 -6.17 43.47 -16.56
C LEU A 546 -5.80 44.54 -17.61
N GLU A 547 -6.10 45.82 -17.34
CA GLU A 547 -5.82 46.91 -18.27
C GLU A 547 -4.31 47.10 -18.50
N ASP A 548 -3.53 47.22 -17.41
CA ASP A 548 -2.06 47.35 -17.50
C ASP A 548 -1.43 46.10 -18.13
N GLN A 549 -1.88 44.92 -17.73
CA GLN A 549 -1.39 43.65 -18.24
C GLN A 549 -1.66 43.52 -19.74
N ASN A 550 -2.88 43.85 -20.20
CA ASN A 550 -3.21 43.85 -21.62
C ASN A 550 -2.41 44.90 -22.40
N ASN A 551 -2.23 46.10 -21.85
CA ASN A 551 -1.38 47.12 -22.48
C ASN A 551 0.06 46.63 -22.67
N CYS A 552 0.63 45.92 -21.69
CA CYS A 552 1.96 45.31 -21.81
C CYS A 552 1.98 44.19 -22.86
N LEU A 553 0.99 43.30 -22.87
CA LEU A 553 0.88 42.21 -23.83
C LEU A 553 0.67 42.72 -25.27
N ASP A 554 -0.14 43.76 -25.46
CA ASP A 554 -0.40 44.37 -26.76
C ASP A 554 0.83 45.11 -27.29
N LYS A 555 1.61 45.77 -26.42
CA LYS A 555 2.93 46.33 -26.78
C LYS A 555 3.86 45.22 -27.27
N MET A 556 3.98 44.12 -26.54
CA MET A 556 4.77 42.97 -26.96
C MET A 556 4.27 42.39 -28.29
N TYR A 557 2.95 42.23 -28.45
CA TYR A 557 2.35 41.73 -29.69
C TYR A 557 2.74 42.59 -30.89
N LYS A 558 2.59 43.92 -30.78
CA LYS A 558 2.95 44.88 -31.83
C LYS A 558 4.43 44.79 -32.21
N VAL A 559 5.32 44.78 -31.22
CA VAL A 559 6.78 44.69 -31.43
C VAL A 559 7.16 43.37 -32.11
N ILE A 560 6.67 42.24 -31.63
CA ILE A 560 7.02 40.92 -32.18
C ILE A 560 6.45 40.73 -33.59
N TYR A 561 5.26 41.27 -33.86
CA TYR A 561 4.61 41.19 -35.17
C TYR A 561 5.33 42.04 -36.23
N SER A 562 5.76 43.26 -35.86
CA SER A 562 6.42 44.18 -36.78
C SER A 562 7.90 43.85 -36.99
N MET A 563 8.59 43.33 -35.97
CA MET A 563 10.02 43.05 -36.06
C MET A 563 10.35 41.85 -36.95
N ARG A 564 11.56 41.85 -37.51
CA ARG A 564 12.14 40.71 -38.23
C ARG A 564 13.48 40.32 -37.65
N CYS A 565 13.77 39.02 -37.62
CA CYS A 565 15.12 38.55 -37.32
C CYS A 565 16.07 38.99 -38.42
N ALA A 566 17.27 39.45 -38.06
CA ALA A 566 18.25 39.90 -39.04
C ALA A 566 18.54 38.78 -40.06
N GLY A 567 18.45 39.11 -41.36
CA GLY A 567 18.62 38.15 -42.46
C GLY A 567 17.41 37.26 -42.76
N LYS A 568 16.23 37.52 -42.15
CA LYS A 568 14.98 36.78 -42.43
C LYS A 568 13.85 37.74 -42.79
N ASN A 569 13.11 37.42 -43.85
CA ASN A 569 11.97 38.23 -44.30
C ASN A 569 10.63 37.77 -43.70
N THR A 570 10.57 36.51 -43.23
CA THR A 570 9.37 35.89 -42.69
C THR A 570 9.43 35.77 -41.17
N LEU A 571 8.26 35.80 -40.52
CA LEU A 571 8.14 35.51 -39.08
C LEU A 571 8.65 34.11 -38.76
N GLN A 572 9.57 34.04 -37.80
CA GLN A 572 10.12 32.79 -37.29
C GLN A 572 9.13 32.08 -36.34
N THR A 573 9.36 30.79 -36.08
CA THR A 573 8.47 29.97 -35.25
C THR A 573 8.25 30.54 -33.85
N PHE A 574 9.31 31.04 -33.20
CA PHE A 574 9.19 31.61 -31.85
C PHE A 574 8.34 32.89 -31.84
N GLN A 575 8.45 33.73 -32.88
CA GLN A 575 7.62 34.93 -33.01
C GLN A 575 6.13 34.53 -33.10
N LYS A 576 5.81 33.52 -33.92
CA LYS A 576 4.45 32.98 -34.00
C LYS A 576 3.99 32.40 -32.66
N GLY A 577 4.85 31.67 -31.96
CA GLY A 577 4.56 31.11 -30.63
C GLY A 577 4.20 32.19 -29.62
N ILE A 578 4.96 33.29 -29.55
CA ILE A 578 4.66 34.42 -28.66
C ILE A 578 3.30 35.04 -29.00
N LEU A 579 3.04 35.33 -30.28
CA LEU A 579 1.78 35.93 -30.72
C LEU A 579 0.57 35.03 -30.40
N ILE A 580 0.71 33.72 -30.61
CA ILE A 580 -0.30 32.72 -30.26
C ILE A 580 -0.53 32.69 -28.74
N SER A 581 0.54 32.61 -27.94
CA SER A 581 0.43 32.54 -26.47
C SER A 581 -0.19 33.80 -25.85
N ILE A 582 0.09 34.99 -26.39
CA ILE A 582 -0.51 36.25 -25.92
C ILE A 582 -2.03 36.20 -26.14
N LYS A 583 -2.46 35.95 -27.38
CA LYS A 583 -3.88 35.94 -27.74
C LYS A 583 -4.64 34.79 -27.05
N SER A 584 -4.02 33.62 -26.93
CA SER A 584 -4.58 32.49 -26.19
C SER A 584 -4.78 32.79 -24.71
N THR A 585 -3.83 33.47 -24.06
CA THR A 585 -3.96 33.82 -22.63
C THR A 585 -5.11 34.79 -22.41
N GLN A 586 -5.24 35.81 -23.27
CA GLN A 586 -6.34 36.78 -23.23
C GLN A 586 -7.70 36.08 -23.39
N LEU A 587 -7.87 35.30 -24.46
CA LEU A 587 -9.13 34.60 -24.74
C LEU A 587 -9.47 33.51 -23.71
N LEU A 588 -8.46 32.78 -23.21
CA LEU A 588 -8.65 31.78 -22.16
C LEU A 588 -9.19 32.43 -20.87
N PHE A 589 -8.67 33.60 -20.51
CA PHE A 589 -9.13 34.31 -19.31
C PHE A 589 -10.57 34.79 -19.47
N GLU A 590 -10.92 35.36 -20.62
CA GLU A 590 -12.30 35.79 -20.92
C GLU A 590 -13.28 34.61 -20.83
N ASP A 591 -13.00 33.50 -21.52
CA ASP A 591 -13.85 32.31 -21.50
C ASP A 591 -14.02 31.73 -20.09
N LEU A 592 -12.94 31.69 -19.30
CA LEU A 592 -13.00 31.17 -17.93
C LEU A 592 -13.72 32.14 -16.97
N LYS A 593 -13.56 33.44 -17.16
CA LYS A 593 -14.25 34.48 -16.40
C LYS A 593 -15.75 34.40 -16.63
N ASP A 594 -16.18 34.25 -17.89
CA ASP A 594 -17.59 34.17 -18.24
C ASP A 594 -18.24 32.86 -17.75
N LYS A 595 -17.55 31.72 -17.84
CA LYS A 595 -18.11 30.42 -17.45
C LYS A 595 -18.06 30.14 -15.95
N TYR A 596 -16.99 30.57 -15.27
CA TYR A 596 -16.71 30.15 -13.89
C TYR A 596 -16.56 31.32 -12.91
N ASN A 597 -16.73 32.57 -13.37
CA ASN A 597 -16.62 33.79 -12.58
C ASN A 597 -15.29 33.89 -11.80
N ILE A 598 -14.18 33.56 -12.48
CA ILE A 598 -12.84 33.61 -11.89
C ILE A 598 -12.33 35.05 -11.80
N SER A 599 -11.49 35.33 -10.80
CA SER A 599 -10.85 36.65 -10.63
C SER A 599 -9.49 36.75 -11.33
N TYR A 600 -8.70 35.67 -11.34
CA TYR A 600 -7.36 35.65 -11.93
C TYR A 600 -6.91 34.23 -12.33
N ILE A 601 -5.84 34.17 -13.13
CA ILE A 601 -5.14 32.94 -13.52
C ILE A 601 -3.65 33.07 -13.20
N VAL A 602 -3.08 32.01 -12.63
CA VAL A 602 -1.64 31.88 -12.38
C VAL A 602 -0.97 31.35 -13.65
N THR A 603 -0.30 32.22 -14.40
CA THR A 603 0.26 31.90 -15.73
C THR A 603 1.45 30.95 -15.70
N HIS A 604 2.18 30.83 -14.58
CA HIS A 604 3.17 29.75 -14.38
C HIS A 604 2.55 28.34 -14.47
N ARG A 605 1.22 28.21 -14.37
CA ARG A 605 0.55 26.92 -14.58
C ARG A 605 0.23 26.65 -16.05
N LEU A 606 0.53 27.57 -16.96
CA LEU A 606 0.33 27.49 -18.40
C LEU A 606 1.65 27.27 -19.18
N ASN A 607 2.72 26.86 -18.48
CA ASN A 607 4.02 26.54 -19.04
C ASN A 607 4.39 25.05 -18.85
N GLN A 608 5.50 24.63 -19.45
CA GLN A 608 5.98 23.25 -19.41
C GLN A 608 7.02 22.96 -18.32
N ASP A 609 7.39 23.96 -17.51
CA ASP A 609 8.40 23.81 -16.45
C ASP A 609 8.10 22.62 -15.54
N SER A 610 6.81 22.36 -15.27
CA SER A 610 6.42 21.25 -14.39
C SER A 610 6.69 19.86 -14.97
N LEU A 611 6.77 19.74 -16.30
CA LEU A 611 7.08 18.50 -17.02
C LEU A 611 8.60 18.29 -17.10
N GLU A 612 9.36 19.37 -17.23
CA GLU A 612 10.83 19.34 -17.21
C GLU A 612 11.39 19.14 -15.78
N SER A 613 10.63 19.51 -14.74
CA SER A 613 10.96 19.35 -13.30
C SER A 613 10.61 17.98 -12.73
#